data_AF-A0A8J1Y243-F1
#
_entry.id   AF-A0A8J1Y243-F1
#
_cell.length_a   1.000
_cell.length_b   1.000
_cell.length_c   1.000
_cell.angle_alpha   90.00
_cell.angle_beta   90.00
_cell.angle_gamma   90.00
#
_symmetry.space_group_name_H-M   'P 1'
#
loop_
_entity.id
_entity.type
_entity.pdbx_description
1 polymer ?
#
loop_
_entity_poly.entity_id
_entity_poly.type
_entity_poly.pdbx_seq_one_letter_code
_entity_poly.pdbx_strand_id
1 'polypeptide(L)'
;GTYAGQNAGGIRFKARPFSALKSGLDSATLSYKVYFSPKFDFVKGGKLPGFYGGTGSCSGGRTHKCFSTRYMWLSHGDGLMYLYSPMSQASDFCKRKTVHCNFPYGHSIGRGTFKFKLGRWHTIQQYINFRKDSSTKINAIIFSTFFGG
;
A
#
# COMPACT_ATOMS: atom_id res chain seq x y z
N GLY A 1 -13.25 -7.23 -18.04
CA GLY A 1 -13.16 -7.31 -16.57
C GLY A 1 -13.22 -5.91 -15.95
N THR A 2 -13.28 -5.79 -14.63
CA THR A 2 -13.26 -4.50 -13.90
C THR A 2 -11.83 -4.12 -13.53
N TYR A 3 -11.46 -2.85 -13.64
CA TYR A 3 -10.19 -2.31 -13.13
C TYR A 3 -10.25 -0.80 -12.91
N ALA A 4 -9.22 -0.21 -12.32
CA ALA A 4 -9.17 1.24 -12.10
C ALA A 4 -9.35 2.02 -13.43
N GLY A 5 -10.42 2.82 -13.52
CA GLY A 5 -10.70 3.67 -14.68
C GLY A 5 -11.54 3.02 -15.78
N GLN A 6 -11.86 1.72 -15.70
CA GLN A 6 -12.78 1.06 -16.63
C GLN A 6 -13.61 0.00 -15.91
N ASN A 7 -14.95 0.11 -16.01
CA ASN A 7 -15.92 -0.75 -15.34
C ASN A 7 -15.63 -0.87 -13.83
N ALA A 8 -16.24 0.02 -13.04
CA ALA A 8 -15.94 0.16 -11.61
C ALA A 8 -16.01 -1.18 -10.87
N GLY A 9 -14.93 -1.51 -10.14
CA GLY A 9 -14.85 -2.71 -9.32
C GLY A 9 -13.95 -2.51 -8.11
N GLY A 10 -14.27 -3.20 -7.02
CA GLY A 10 -13.58 -3.06 -5.75
C GLY A 10 -14.18 -1.97 -4.85
N ILE A 11 -13.43 -1.55 -3.84
CA ILE A 11 -13.86 -0.57 -2.85
C ILE A 11 -12.69 0.28 -2.37
N ARG A 12 -12.96 1.56 -2.07
CA ARG A 12 -11.99 2.47 -1.48
C ARG A 12 -12.63 3.35 -0.40
N PHE A 13 -12.01 3.38 0.78
CA PHE A 13 -12.31 4.35 1.84
C PHE A 13 -11.07 4.58 2.72
N LYS A 14 -11.06 5.68 3.49
CA LYS A 14 -10.06 5.94 4.52
C LYS A 14 -10.72 5.79 5.90
N ALA A 15 -10.27 4.83 6.69
CA ALA A 15 -10.67 4.71 8.09
C ALA A 15 -9.72 5.53 8.96
N ARG A 16 -10.26 6.32 9.90
CA ARG A 16 -9.48 7.19 10.79
C ARG A 16 -9.75 6.84 12.26
N PRO A 17 -9.39 5.63 12.73
CA PRO A 17 -9.62 5.22 14.12
C PRO A 17 -8.79 6.03 15.12
N PHE A 18 -7.77 6.74 14.63
CA PHE A 18 -6.85 7.55 15.44
C PHE A 18 -7.20 9.04 15.42
N SER A 19 -8.40 9.43 14.98
CA SER A 19 -8.79 10.84 14.86
C SER A 19 -8.74 11.61 16.19
N ALA A 20 -8.92 10.92 17.32
CA ALA A 20 -8.73 11.49 18.65
C ALA A 20 -7.26 11.90 18.93
N LEU A 21 -6.31 11.23 18.28
CA LEU A 21 -4.88 11.56 18.33
C LEU A 21 -4.62 12.64 17.29
N LYS A 22 -4.88 13.91 17.67
CA LYS A 22 -4.79 15.10 16.79
C LYS A 22 -3.45 15.21 16.04
N SER A 23 -2.38 14.65 16.61
CA SER A 23 -1.03 14.64 16.05
C SER A 23 -0.73 13.45 15.12
N GLY A 24 -1.64 12.49 14.96
CA GLY A 24 -1.35 11.22 14.28
C GLY A 24 -0.34 10.34 15.04
N LEU A 25 0.05 9.21 14.43
CA LEU A 25 0.96 8.23 15.03
C LEU A 25 2.33 8.23 14.34
N ASP A 26 3.39 8.06 15.13
CA ASP A 26 4.75 7.81 14.66
C ASP A 26 5.00 6.35 14.30
N SER A 27 4.33 5.44 15.01
CA SER A 27 4.36 4.03 14.72
C SER A 27 2.99 3.38 14.90
N ALA A 28 2.73 2.36 14.09
CA ALA A 28 1.52 1.58 14.17
C ALA A 28 1.71 0.20 13.52
N THR A 29 0.93 -0.76 14.00
CA THR A 29 0.78 -2.07 13.36
C THR A 29 -0.63 -2.21 12.81
N LEU A 30 -0.74 -2.54 11.52
CA LEU A 30 -1.98 -2.95 10.88
C LEU A 30 -1.90 -4.45 10.62
N SER A 31 -2.88 -5.20 11.12
CA SER A 31 -3.01 -6.63 10.87
C SER A 31 -4.42 -6.95 10.37
N TYR A 32 -4.52 -7.74 9.30
CA TYR A 32 -5.79 -8.22 8.77
C TYR A 32 -5.61 -9.53 8.01
N LYS A 33 -6.71 -10.26 7.83
CA LYS A 33 -6.72 -11.48 7.01
C LYS A 33 -7.33 -11.21 5.64
N VAL A 34 -6.77 -11.82 4.61
CA VAL A 34 -7.30 -11.79 3.24
C VAL A 34 -7.44 -13.22 2.71
N TYR A 35 -8.53 -13.49 1.99
CA TYR A 35 -8.79 -14.76 1.33
C TYR A 35 -8.95 -14.52 -0.17
N PHE A 36 -8.19 -15.23 -0.98
CA PHE A 36 -8.37 -15.27 -2.42
C PHE A 36 -9.11 -16.56 -2.78
N SER A 37 -10.26 -16.43 -3.46
CA SER A 37 -11.07 -17.57 -3.90
C SER A 37 -10.23 -18.58 -4.69
N PRO A 38 -10.51 -19.90 -4.62
CA PRO A 38 -9.88 -20.91 -5.49
C PRO A 38 -9.91 -20.57 -6.99
N LYS A 39 -10.88 -19.76 -7.42
CA LYS A 39 -11.07 -19.32 -8.82
C LYS A 39 -10.59 -17.88 -9.08
N PHE A 40 -9.92 -17.25 -8.12
CA PHE A 40 -9.46 -15.87 -8.29
C PHE A 40 -8.33 -15.82 -9.33
N ASP A 41 -8.53 -15.05 -10.39
CA ASP A 41 -7.48 -14.74 -11.36
C ASP A 41 -6.74 -13.49 -10.92
N PHE A 42 -5.45 -13.60 -10.62
CA PHE A 42 -4.63 -12.47 -10.21
C PHE A 42 -4.34 -11.49 -11.36
N VAL A 43 -4.45 -11.93 -12.62
CA VAL A 43 -4.15 -11.16 -13.83
C VAL A 43 -2.78 -10.48 -13.72
N LYS A 44 -2.72 -9.15 -13.78
CA LYS A 44 -1.50 -8.35 -13.66
C LYS A 44 -1.30 -7.79 -12.24
N GLY A 45 -2.29 -7.92 -11.37
CA GLY A 45 -2.23 -7.42 -10.00
C GLY A 45 -3.36 -6.46 -9.61
N GLY A 46 -3.32 -6.06 -8.34
CA GLY A 46 -4.28 -5.16 -7.73
C GLY A 46 -3.86 -4.74 -6.32
N LYS A 47 -4.64 -3.86 -5.71
CA LYS A 47 -4.26 -3.16 -4.46
C LYS A 47 -4.88 -3.84 -3.25
N LEU A 48 -4.19 -3.79 -2.13
CA LEU A 48 -4.67 -4.21 -0.82
C LEU A 48 -4.55 -3.05 0.19
N PRO A 49 -5.25 -3.13 1.33
CA PRO A 49 -5.18 -2.12 2.37
C PRO A 49 -3.76 -1.84 2.88
N GLY A 50 -3.57 -0.66 3.47
CA GLY A 50 -2.32 -0.25 4.12
C GLY A 50 -2.51 1.05 4.88
N PHE A 51 -1.41 1.63 5.35
CA PHE A 51 -1.45 2.95 6.01
C PHE A 51 -1.46 4.10 5.01
N TYR A 52 -1.99 5.23 5.48
CA TYR A 52 -1.93 6.53 4.85
C TYR A 52 -1.59 7.59 5.92
N GLY A 53 -0.85 8.62 5.50
CA GLY A 53 -0.59 9.77 6.35
C GLY A 53 -0.23 11.03 5.59
N GLY A 54 -0.25 12.16 6.29
CA GLY A 54 -0.14 13.50 5.70
C GLY A 54 -1.43 14.02 5.07
N THR A 55 -1.34 15.10 4.29
CA THR A 55 -2.47 15.81 3.66
C THR A 55 -2.44 15.65 2.14
N GLY A 56 -3.61 15.58 1.50
CA GLY A 56 -3.73 15.45 0.03
C GLY A 56 -4.06 14.04 -0.49
N SER A 57 -3.66 13.76 -1.73
CA SER A 57 -3.90 12.48 -2.42
C SER A 57 -2.56 11.80 -2.75
N CYS A 58 -2.22 10.75 -2.00
CA CYS A 58 -1.07 9.88 -2.28
C CYS A 58 -1.52 8.57 -2.92
N SER A 59 -2.12 8.70 -4.11
CA SER A 59 -2.55 7.59 -4.95
C SER A 59 -2.72 8.07 -6.39
N GLY A 60 -2.54 7.16 -7.36
CA GLY A 60 -2.79 7.48 -8.77
C GLY A 60 -1.81 8.49 -9.38
N GLY A 61 -0.53 8.44 -8.96
CA GLY A 61 0.54 9.26 -9.53
C GLY A 61 0.62 10.73 -9.08
N ARG A 62 -0.04 11.08 -7.97
CA ARG A 62 0.09 12.40 -7.33
C ARG A 62 0.93 12.28 -6.04
N THR A 63 1.92 13.15 -5.84
CA THR A 63 2.66 13.22 -4.56
C THR A 63 3.05 14.65 -4.19
N HIS A 64 2.36 15.25 -3.21
CA HIS A 64 2.93 16.29 -2.35
C HIS A 64 2.31 16.17 -0.94
N LYS A 65 3.14 16.16 0.11
CA LYS A 65 2.78 16.21 1.55
C LYS A 65 2.07 14.98 2.17
N CYS A 66 2.15 13.79 1.56
CA CYS A 66 1.58 12.56 2.13
C CYS A 66 2.40 11.31 1.81
N PHE A 67 2.02 10.17 2.40
CA PHE A 67 2.52 8.84 2.04
C PHE A 67 1.39 7.80 2.04
N SER A 68 1.62 6.66 1.37
CA SER A 68 0.81 5.45 1.56
C SER A 68 1.63 4.18 1.39
N THR A 69 1.29 3.13 2.13
CA THR A 69 2.02 1.84 2.19
C THR A 69 1.12 0.65 1.90
N ARG A 70 0.32 0.75 0.84
CA ARG A 70 -0.60 -0.33 0.45
C ARG A 70 0.18 -1.58 0.05
N TYR A 71 -0.37 -2.76 0.29
CA TYR A 71 0.15 -3.97 -0.36
C TYR A 71 -0.45 -4.10 -1.77
N MET A 72 0.18 -4.92 -2.60
CA MET A 72 -0.39 -5.36 -3.87
C MET A 72 -0.23 -6.87 -4.02
N TRP A 73 -1.21 -7.50 -4.67
CA TRP A 73 -0.98 -8.76 -5.37
C TRP A 73 -0.56 -8.46 -6.81
N LEU A 74 0.18 -9.37 -7.40
CA LEU A 74 0.63 -9.36 -8.79
C LEU A 74 0.22 -10.67 -9.47
N SER A 75 0.64 -10.83 -10.72
CA SER A 75 0.54 -12.08 -11.47
C SER A 75 1.01 -13.28 -10.64
N HIS A 76 0.30 -14.40 -10.78
CA HIS A 76 0.54 -15.64 -10.06
C HIS A 76 0.45 -15.53 -8.52
N GLY A 77 0.00 -14.41 -7.97
CA GLY A 77 -0.13 -14.19 -6.53
C GLY A 77 1.09 -13.59 -5.87
N ASP A 78 2.12 -13.19 -6.62
CA ASP A 78 3.30 -12.54 -6.03
C ASP A 78 2.91 -11.26 -5.30
N GLY A 79 3.51 -11.03 -4.14
CA GLY A 79 3.22 -9.89 -3.30
C GLY A 79 4.29 -8.79 -3.38
N LEU A 80 3.88 -7.55 -3.09
CA LEU A 80 4.79 -6.44 -2.82
C LEU A 80 4.16 -5.41 -1.89
N MET A 81 4.99 -4.63 -1.20
CA MET A 81 4.57 -3.37 -0.60
C MET A 81 4.71 -2.23 -1.62
N TYR A 82 3.64 -1.48 -1.82
CA TYR A 82 3.54 -0.38 -2.77
C TYR A 82 3.57 0.95 -2.03
N LEU A 83 4.71 1.62 -2.08
CA LEU A 83 5.02 2.81 -1.32
C LEU A 83 4.87 4.07 -2.18
N TYR A 84 3.93 4.94 -1.82
CA TYR A 84 4.03 6.37 -2.15
C TYR A 84 4.70 7.07 -0.98
N SER A 85 5.75 7.84 -1.24
CA SER A 85 6.52 8.54 -0.21
C SER A 85 6.89 9.96 -0.68
N PRO A 86 7.12 10.92 0.24
CA PRO A 86 7.78 12.18 -0.10
C PRO A 86 9.15 11.96 -0.78
N MET A 87 9.53 12.90 -1.64
CA MET A 87 10.65 12.76 -2.58
C MET A 87 12.02 12.54 -1.93
N SER A 88 12.25 13.03 -0.70
CA SER A 88 13.53 12.89 -0.01
C SER A 88 13.62 11.54 0.73
N GLN A 89 14.08 10.52 0.01
CA GLN A 89 14.50 9.24 0.59
C GLN A 89 16.00 9.21 0.87
N ALA A 90 16.48 8.18 1.58
CA ALA A 90 17.92 7.94 1.73
C ALA A 90 18.58 7.82 0.35
N SER A 91 19.81 8.31 0.20
CA SER A 91 20.52 8.36 -1.09
C SER A 91 20.74 6.99 -1.75
N ASP A 92 20.74 5.92 -0.96
CA ASP A 92 20.86 4.53 -1.39
C ASP A 92 19.50 3.85 -1.65
N PHE A 93 18.38 4.51 -1.35
CA PHE A 93 17.05 3.88 -1.31
C PHE A 93 16.71 3.12 -2.61
N CYS A 94 16.87 3.76 -3.77
CA CYS A 94 16.61 3.13 -5.07
C CYS A 94 17.70 2.17 -5.53
N LYS A 95 18.83 2.09 -4.83
CA LYS A 95 19.93 1.15 -5.13
C LYS A 95 19.78 -0.18 -4.37
N ARG A 96 18.85 -0.26 -3.42
CA ARG A 96 18.60 -1.48 -2.64
C ARG A 96 17.96 -2.55 -3.51
N LYS A 97 18.46 -3.78 -3.43
CA LYS A 97 18.00 -4.93 -4.25
C LYS A 97 16.49 -5.19 -4.20
N THR A 98 15.84 -4.88 -3.08
CA THR A 98 14.41 -5.11 -2.86
C THR A 98 13.54 -3.92 -3.24
N VAL A 99 14.12 -2.80 -3.70
CA VAL A 99 13.41 -1.56 -4.01
C VAL A 99 13.47 -1.29 -5.50
N HIS A 100 12.30 -1.20 -6.12
CA HIS A 100 12.15 -0.73 -7.49
C HIS A 100 11.42 0.62 -7.46
N CYS A 101 12.20 1.69 -7.64
CA CYS A 101 11.67 3.05 -7.70
C CYS A 101 10.91 3.30 -9.00
N ASN A 102 9.78 3.95 -8.88
CA ASN A 102 8.91 4.37 -9.98
C ASN A 102 8.32 5.72 -9.58
N PHE A 103 8.99 6.81 -9.98
CA PHE A 103 8.69 8.17 -9.53
C PHE A 103 7.34 8.76 -9.98
N PRO A 104 6.78 8.45 -11.18
CA PRO A 104 5.42 8.87 -11.50
C PRO A 104 4.34 8.09 -10.73
N TYR A 105 4.71 7.01 -10.01
CA TYR A 105 3.79 6.15 -9.29
C TYR A 105 4.35 5.77 -7.90
N GLY A 106 3.89 4.64 -7.33
CA GLY A 106 4.45 4.10 -6.10
C GLY A 106 5.68 3.24 -6.38
N HIS A 107 6.64 3.24 -5.44
CA HIS A 107 7.78 2.34 -5.44
C HIS A 107 7.35 0.92 -5.03
N SER A 108 7.91 -0.09 -5.69
CA SER A 108 7.70 -1.49 -5.32
C SER A 108 8.79 -1.94 -4.36
N ILE A 109 8.39 -2.48 -3.20
CA ILE A 109 9.31 -2.97 -2.17
C ILE A 109 9.03 -4.45 -1.91
N GLY A 110 10.07 -5.27 -1.97
CA GLY A 110 9.99 -6.71 -1.71
C GLY A 110 9.15 -7.47 -2.72
N ARG A 111 9.16 -7.06 -4.00
CA ARG A 111 8.39 -7.74 -5.04
C ARG A 111 8.78 -9.21 -5.15
N GLY A 112 7.80 -10.09 -5.03
CA GLY A 112 7.98 -11.54 -5.16
C GLY A 112 8.63 -12.21 -3.95
N THR A 113 8.95 -11.48 -2.87
CA THR A 113 9.52 -12.09 -1.66
C THR A 113 8.48 -12.84 -0.82
N PHE A 114 7.19 -12.70 -1.15
CA PHE A 114 6.09 -13.46 -0.59
C PHE A 114 5.00 -13.68 -1.65
N LYS A 115 4.11 -14.64 -1.41
CA LYS A 115 3.08 -15.06 -2.37
C LYS A 115 1.75 -15.36 -1.70
N PHE A 116 0.67 -14.85 -2.29
CA PHE A 116 -0.71 -15.19 -1.96
C PHE A 116 -1.11 -16.48 -2.68
N LYS A 117 -1.59 -17.45 -1.92
CA LYS A 117 -2.13 -18.71 -2.44
C LYS A 117 -3.64 -18.63 -2.56
N LEU A 118 -4.22 -19.33 -3.52
CA LEU A 118 -5.67 -19.44 -3.62
C LEU A 118 -6.21 -20.41 -2.57
N GLY A 119 -7.47 -20.24 -2.18
CA GLY A 119 -8.18 -21.20 -1.33
C GLY A 119 -7.84 -21.16 0.16
N ARG A 120 -7.04 -20.19 0.63
CA ARG A 120 -6.67 -20.07 2.06
C ARG A 120 -6.56 -18.63 2.54
N TRP A 121 -6.75 -18.46 3.85
CA TRP A 121 -6.53 -17.20 4.54
C TRP A 121 -5.03 -16.88 4.63
N HIS A 122 -4.69 -15.61 4.41
CA HIS A 122 -3.37 -15.04 4.62
C HIS A 122 -3.48 -13.94 5.66
N THR A 123 -2.63 -13.97 6.67
CA THR A 123 -2.47 -12.85 7.60
C THR A 123 -1.46 -11.89 7.00
N ILE A 124 -1.86 -10.64 6.81
CA ILE A 124 -0.97 -9.54 6.45
C ILE A 124 -0.75 -8.72 7.71
N GLN A 125 0.52 -8.49 8.05
CA GLN A 125 0.91 -7.57 9.12
C GLN A 125 1.89 -6.54 8.56
N GLN A 126 1.61 -5.27 8.83
CA GLN A 126 2.47 -4.15 8.47
C GLN A 126 2.77 -3.36 9.73
N TYR A 127 4.06 -3.25 10.05
CA TYR A 127 4.56 -2.32 11.06
C TYR A 127 5.26 -1.16 10.36
N ILE A 128 4.90 0.07 10.74
CA ILE A 128 5.59 1.29 10.31
C ILE A 128 6.10 1.99 11.55
N ASN A 129 7.32 2.51 11.45
CA ASN A 129 7.92 3.40 12.43
C ASN A 129 8.66 4.53 11.70
N PHE A 130 8.26 5.78 11.96
CA PHE A 130 8.95 6.95 11.44
C PHE A 130 10.24 7.22 12.23
N ARG A 131 11.36 7.40 11.54
CA ARG A 131 12.67 7.60 12.19
C ARG A 131 12.88 9.01 12.72
N LYS A 132 12.63 10.06 11.93
CA LYS A 132 12.93 11.48 12.26
C LYS A 132 12.16 12.47 11.37
N ASP A 133 10.84 12.33 11.21
CA ASP A 133 10.03 13.32 10.50
C ASP A 133 8.90 13.82 11.41
N SER A 134 8.93 15.10 11.77
CA SER A 134 7.85 15.74 12.55
C SER A 134 6.67 16.16 11.66
N SER A 135 6.85 16.21 10.34
CA SER A 135 5.88 16.76 9.39
C SER A 135 4.90 15.73 8.84
N THR A 136 5.25 14.44 8.89
CA THR A 136 4.42 13.35 8.36
C THR A 136 4.09 12.33 9.43
N LYS A 137 2.79 12.08 9.64
CA LYS A 137 2.28 11.16 10.67
C LYS A 137 1.26 10.20 10.08
N ILE A 138 1.19 8.98 10.61
CA ILE A 138 0.12 8.03 10.25
C ILE A 138 -1.20 8.61 10.75
N ASN A 139 -2.17 8.83 9.87
CA ASN A 139 -3.47 9.40 10.26
C ASN A 139 -4.68 8.60 9.74
N ALA A 140 -4.47 7.60 8.89
CA ALA A 140 -5.54 6.75 8.40
C ALA A 140 -5.05 5.36 7.99
N ILE A 141 -5.98 4.42 7.96
CA ILE A 141 -5.89 3.19 7.18
C ILE A 141 -6.57 3.49 5.83
N ILE A 142 -5.85 3.30 4.72
CA ILE A 142 -6.44 3.37 3.39
C ILE A 142 -6.86 1.95 2.98
N PHE A 143 -8.15 1.65 3.15
CA PHE A 143 -8.73 0.44 2.59
C PHE A 143 -8.98 0.68 1.11
N SER A 144 -8.18 0.05 0.25
CA SER A 144 -8.36 0.17 -1.19
C SER A 144 -8.01 -1.13 -1.87
N THR A 145 -9.04 -1.79 -2.42
CA THR A 145 -8.88 -3.03 -3.17
C THR A 145 -9.59 -2.93 -4.51
N PHE A 146 -8.86 -3.24 -5.57
CA PHE A 146 -9.30 -3.19 -6.98
C PHE A 146 -8.20 -3.78 -7.87
N PHE A 147 -8.57 -4.24 -9.07
CA PHE A 147 -7.64 -4.70 -10.11
C PHE A 147 -6.99 -3.55 -10.87
N GLY A 148 -5.76 -3.77 -11.35
CA GLY A 148 -5.08 -2.90 -12.32
C GLY A 148 -4.56 -1.59 -11.76
N GLY A 149 -4.01 -0.76 -12.66
CA GLY A 149 -3.52 0.61 -12.45
C GLY A 149 -2.05 0.70 -12.06
#